data_AF-A0A7C0XLM6-F1
#
_entry.id   AF-A0A7C0XLM6-F1
#
_cell.length_a   1.000
_cell.length_b   1.000
_cell.length_c   1.000
_cell.angle_alpha   90.00
_cell.angle_beta   90.00
_cell.angle_gamma   90.00
#
_symmetry.space_group_name_H-M   'P 1'
#
loop_
_entity.id
_entity.type
_entity.pdbx_description
1 polymer ?
#
loop_
_entity_poly.entity_id
_entity_poly.type
_entity_poly.pdbx_seq_one_letter_code
_entity_poly.pdbx_strand_id
1 'polypeptide(L)'
;MTYYNLWELVLTALRQIAQELIYLTPKIFTALIVFVIAFVFIRAINIVLRKVLKFAKLDRFFETLSGFSLPFSITSLLIFLADLGISLIALYVVLGLFLEAQYIHIVTGWLYYGARVISIVVITIFLFSIFGVVMNRIRFESRLRSYSLFIILLLVTAMLVDVTALSDQVKSALITGLSIGVGISVGVFAVWFFFHDYFDKLILSKAEVREEES
;
A
#
# COMPACT_ATOMS: atom_id res chain seq x y z
N MET A 1 46.93 -19.14 42.44
CA MET A 1 46.75 -17.70 42.22
C MET A 1 47.21 -17.38 40.82
N THR A 2 46.29 -17.46 39.87
CA THR A 2 46.55 -17.29 38.43
C THR A 2 46.47 -15.80 38.12
N TYR A 3 47.59 -15.08 38.28
CA TYR A 3 47.77 -13.79 37.63
C TYR A 3 47.97 -14.07 36.13
N TYR A 4 46.87 -14.37 35.42
CA TYR A 4 46.82 -14.07 34.00
C TYR A 4 47.05 -12.57 33.91
N ASN A 5 48.20 -12.17 33.37
CA ASN A 5 48.59 -10.77 33.27
C ASN A 5 47.45 -10.01 32.59
N LEU A 6 46.81 -9.08 33.30
CA LEU A 6 45.76 -8.21 32.76
C LEU A 6 46.19 -7.57 31.43
N TRP A 7 47.49 -7.33 31.28
CA TRP A 7 48.14 -6.85 30.07
C TRP A 7 48.03 -7.81 28.87
N GLU A 8 48.23 -9.12 29.08
CA GLU A 8 48.08 -10.13 28.02
C GLU A 8 46.62 -10.27 27.60
N LEU A 9 45.69 -10.17 28.56
CA LEU A 9 44.25 -10.18 28.31
C LEU A 9 43.83 -8.95 27.47
N VAL A 10 44.31 -7.76 27.82
CA VAL A 10 44.07 -6.52 27.06
C VAL A 10 44.69 -6.59 25.68
N LEU A 11 45.93 -7.05 25.54
CA LEU A 11 46.59 -7.19 24.23
C LEU A 11 45.88 -8.21 23.33
N THR A 12 45.38 -9.30 23.91
CA THR A 12 44.63 -10.32 23.17
C THR A 12 43.29 -9.76 22.70
N ALA A 13 42.56 -9.07 23.59
CA ALA A 13 41.31 -8.40 23.22
C ALA A 13 41.53 -7.33 22.13
N LEU A 14 42.60 -6.54 22.24
CA LEU A 14 42.93 -5.50 21.26
C LEU A 14 43.31 -6.10 19.89
N ARG A 15 44.07 -7.20 19.88
CA ARG A 15 44.39 -7.94 18.65
C ARG A 15 43.14 -8.54 18.02
N GLN A 16 42.23 -9.09 18.82
CA GLN A 16 40.99 -9.65 18.32
C GLN A 16 40.11 -8.56 17.70
N ILE A 17 39.95 -7.40 18.37
CA ILE A 17 39.24 -6.25 17.80
C ILE A 17 39.91 -5.76 16.52
N ALA A 18 41.25 -5.68 16.48
CA ALA A 18 41.97 -5.27 15.27
C ALA A 18 41.77 -6.25 14.10
N GLN A 19 41.75 -7.55 14.36
CA GLN A 19 41.47 -8.58 13.35
C GLN A 19 40.03 -8.52 12.85
N GLU A 20 39.06 -8.33 13.75
CA GLU A 20 37.65 -8.11 13.39
C GLU A 20 37.49 -6.84 12.54
N LEU A 21 38.21 -5.76 12.88
CA LEU A 21 38.21 -4.52 12.11
C LEU A 21 38.75 -4.71 10.69
N ILE A 22 39.85 -5.45 10.54
CA ILE A 22 40.44 -5.77 9.23
C ILE A 22 39.45 -6.58 8.38
N TYR A 23 38.74 -7.53 8.98
CA TYR A 23 37.73 -8.33 8.30
C TYR A 23 36.49 -7.51 7.90
N LEU A 24 36.08 -6.55 8.73
CA LEU A 24 34.94 -5.67 8.46
C LEU A 24 35.28 -4.54 7.47
N THR A 25 36.54 -4.13 7.37
CA THR A 25 37.01 -3.05 6.49
C THR A 25 36.49 -3.18 5.04
N PRO A 26 36.66 -4.31 4.32
CA PRO A 26 36.15 -4.43 2.95
C PRO A 26 34.62 -4.33 2.86
N LYS A 27 33.89 -4.84 3.86
CA LYS A 27 32.42 -4.73 3.92
C LYS A 27 31.97 -3.27 4.09
N ILE A 28 32.66 -2.50 4.94
CA ILE A 28 32.40 -1.08 5.17
C ILE A 28 32.63 -0.27 3.88
N PHE A 29 33.75 -0.51 3.19
CA PHE A 29 34.03 0.14 1.90
C PHE A 29 32.96 -0.18 0.85
N THR A 30 32.53 -1.45 0.79
CA THR A 30 31.50 -1.89 -0.16
C THR A 30 30.15 -1.23 0.16
N ALA A 31 29.76 -1.17 1.43
CA ALA A 31 28.55 -0.47 1.86
C ALA A 31 28.59 1.02 1.50
N LEU A 32 29.75 1.67 1.65
CA LEU A 32 29.92 3.07 1.26
C LEU A 32 29.74 3.27 -0.25
N ILE A 33 30.30 2.38 -1.07
CA ILE A 33 30.07 2.37 -2.52
C ILE A 33 28.58 2.22 -2.85
N VAL A 34 27.89 1.30 -2.18
CA VAL A 34 26.44 1.09 -2.36
C VAL A 34 25.65 2.38 -2.05
N PHE A 35 25.98 3.09 -0.97
CA PHE A 35 25.34 4.37 -0.67
C PHE A 35 25.62 5.45 -1.71
N VAL A 36 26.87 5.53 -2.21
CA VAL A 36 27.22 6.46 -3.30
C VAL A 36 26.40 6.15 -4.56
N ILE A 37 26.30 4.88 -4.94
CA ILE A 37 25.50 4.44 -6.08
C ILE A 37 24.03 4.79 -5.86
N ALA A 38 23.47 4.49 -4.69
CA ALA A 38 22.09 4.80 -4.36
C ALA A 38 21.79 6.31 -4.45
N PHE A 39 22.70 7.15 -3.96
CA PHE A 39 22.58 8.60 -4.07
C PHE A 39 22.58 9.08 -5.53
N VAL A 40 23.44 8.50 -6.37
CA VAL A 40 23.45 8.77 -7.82
C VAL A 40 22.12 8.39 -8.45
N PHE A 41 21.56 7.22 -8.12
CA PHE A 41 20.27 6.77 -8.61
C PHE A 41 19.12 7.68 -8.16
N ILE A 42 19.08 8.04 -6.88
CA ILE A 42 18.10 9.01 -6.34
C ILE A 42 18.16 10.29 -7.17
N ARG A 43 19.35 10.87 -7.35
CA ARG A 43 19.50 12.11 -8.12
C ARG A 43 19.05 11.95 -9.57
N ALA A 44 19.43 10.86 -10.24
CA ALA A 44 19.07 10.60 -11.63
C ALA A 44 17.55 10.41 -11.80
N ILE A 45 16.94 9.55 -10.98
CA ILE A 45 15.50 9.27 -11.01
C ILE A 45 14.70 10.52 -10.66
N ASN A 46 15.14 11.30 -9.68
CA ASN A 46 14.45 12.52 -9.27
C ASN A 46 14.43 13.57 -10.41
N ILE A 47 15.53 13.69 -11.18
CA ILE A 47 15.58 14.55 -12.38
C ILE A 47 14.55 14.07 -13.43
N VAL A 48 14.56 12.77 -13.75
CA VAL A 48 13.66 12.19 -14.75
C VAL A 48 12.20 12.30 -14.33
N LEU A 49 11.87 11.89 -13.11
CA LEU A 49 10.52 11.96 -12.56
C LEU A 49 10.02 13.39 -12.50
N ARG A 50 10.79 14.35 -11.99
CA ARG A 50 10.36 15.76 -12.00
C ARG A 50 10.05 16.25 -13.41
N LYS A 51 10.85 15.85 -14.42
CA LYS A 51 10.62 16.25 -15.80
C LYS A 51 9.33 15.65 -16.36
N VAL A 52 9.13 14.34 -16.19
CA VAL A 52 7.96 13.61 -16.69
C VAL A 52 6.68 14.06 -15.98
N LEU A 53 6.69 14.14 -14.65
CA LEU A 53 5.52 14.49 -13.85
C LEU A 53 5.10 15.96 -14.07
N LYS A 54 6.06 16.89 -14.22
CA LYS A 54 5.77 18.28 -14.61
C LYS A 54 5.20 18.38 -16.02
N PHE A 55 5.74 17.61 -16.97
CA PHE A 55 5.22 17.59 -18.33
C PHE A 55 3.77 17.08 -18.38
N ALA A 56 3.49 16.01 -17.63
CA ALA A 56 2.14 15.46 -17.48
C ALA A 56 1.19 16.39 -16.68
N LYS A 57 1.70 17.43 -16.01
CA LYS A 57 0.95 18.30 -15.10
C LYS A 57 0.05 17.49 -14.16
N LEU A 58 0.61 16.44 -13.56
CA LEU A 58 -0.13 15.42 -12.83
C LEU A 58 -1.03 15.99 -11.72
N ASP A 59 -0.54 17.01 -11.01
CA ASP A 59 -1.31 17.70 -9.97
C ASP A 59 -2.55 18.38 -10.56
N ARG A 60 -2.41 19.10 -11.68
CA ARG A 60 -3.54 19.75 -12.38
C ARG A 60 -4.50 18.74 -13.00
N PHE A 61 -3.97 17.65 -13.54
CA PHE A 61 -4.78 16.57 -14.09
C PHE A 61 -5.68 15.99 -13.00
N PHE A 62 -5.12 15.75 -11.81
CA PHE A 62 -5.90 15.26 -10.67
C PHE A 62 -6.93 16.28 -10.19
N GLU A 63 -6.56 17.56 -10.02
CA GLU A 63 -7.50 18.62 -9.64
C GLU A 63 -8.67 18.75 -10.61
N THR A 64 -8.37 18.72 -11.92
CA THR A 64 -9.40 18.84 -12.97
C THR A 64 -10.30 17.60 -13.03
N LEU A 65 -9.76 16.43 -12.70
CA LEU A 65 -10.51 15.18 -12.77
C LEU A 65 -11.38 14.96 -11.52
N SER A 66 -10.80 15.15 -10.33
CA SER A 66 -11.48 14.88 -9.05
C SER A 66 -12.35 16.04 -8.57
N GLY A 67 -12.06 17.27 -8.99
CA GLY A 67 -12.74 18.48 -8.50
C GLY A 67 -12.34 18.88 -7.08
N PHE A 68 -11.32 18.24 -6.49
CA PHE A 68 -10.77 18.57 -5.17
C PHE A 68 -9.24 18.66 -5.23
N SER A 69 -8.67 19.65 -4.56
CA SER A 69 -7.21 19.77 -4.41
C SER A 69 -6.77 19.00 -3.16
N LEU A 70 -5.89 18.01 -3.33
CA LEU A 70 -5.25 17.36 -2.19
C LEU A 70 -4.36 18.37 -1.45
N PRO A 71 -4.25 18.29 -0.10
CA PRO A 71 -3.35 19.15 0.66
C PRO A 71 -1.86 18.85 0.39
N PHE A 72 -1.55 17.85 -0.44
CA PHE A 72 -0.21 17.47 -0.87
C PHE A 72 -0.17 17.27 -2.40
N SER A 73 0.96 17.59 -3.02
CA SER A 73 1.17 17.35 -4.46
C SER A 73 1.45 15.86 -4.73
N ILE A 74 0.74 15.27 -5.68
CA ILE A 74 0.95 13.90 -6.15
C ILE A 74 2.35 13.75 -6.72
N THR A 75 2.84 14.78 -7.42
CA THR A 75 4.21 14.81 -7.95
C THR A 75 5.24 14.56 -6.85
N SER A 76 5.14 15.28 -5.72
CA SER A 76 6.09 15.11 -4.61
C SER A 76 5.91 13.78 -3.89
N LEU A 77 4.68 13.28 -3.76
CA LEU A 77 4.42 11.95 -3.18
C LEU A 77 5.11 10.85 -3.99
N LEU A 78 4.99 10.88 -5.32
CA LEU A 78 5.63 9.90 -6.20
C LEU A 78 7.16 9.96 -6.15
N ILE A 79 7.73 11.16 -6.13
CA ILE A 79 9.18 11.34 -6.00
C ILE A 79 9.65 10.81 -4.64
N PHE A 80 8.94 11.13 -3.56
CA PHE A 80 9.26 10.64 -2.22
C PHE A 80 9.20 9.11 -2.14
N LEU A 81 8.18 8.49 -2.73
CA LEU A 81 8.06 7.03 -2.79
C LEU A 81 9.22 6.39 -3.56
N ALA A 82 9.64 7.00 -4.68
CA ALA A 82 10.79 6.53 -5.45
C ALA A 82 12.09 6.63 -4.63
N ASP A 83 12.33 7.77 -3.97
CA ASP A 83 13.50 8.00 -3.13
C ASP A 83 13.54 7.01 -1.94
N LEU A 84 12.38 6.76 -1.32
CA LEU A 84 12.22 5.77 -0.25
C LEU A 84 12.50 4.35 -0.76
N GLY A 85 11.99 3.98 -1.93
CA GLY A 85 12.24 2.67 -2.54
C GLY A 85 13.72 2.42 -2.82
N ILE A 86 14.41 3.41 -3.40
CA ILE A 86 15.86 3.31 -3.66
C ILE A 86 16.64 3.20 -2.34
N SER A 87 16.23 3.99 -1.34
CA SER A 87 16.84 3.95 -0.01
C SER A 87 16.68 2.59 0.68
N LEU A 88 15.50 1.98 0.57
CA LEU A 88 15.25 0.63 1.11
C LEU A 88 16.06 -0.44 0.37
N ILE A 89 16.21 -0.33 -0.95
CA ILE A 89 17.06 -1.26 -1.73
C ILE A 89 18.52 -1.13 -1.29
N ALA A 90 19.01 0.10 -1.14
CA ALA A 90 20.37 0.35 -0.67
C ALA A 90 20.57 -0.23 0.74
N LEU A 91 19.62 0.01 1.64
CA LEU A 91 19.64 -0.55 2.99
C LEU A 91 19.62 -2.08 2.96
N TYR A 92 18.79 -2.70 2.13
CA TYR A 92 18.72 -4.15 1.97
C TYR A 92 20.06 -4.74 1.52
N VAL A 93 20.69 -4.14 0.50
CA VAL A 93 21.99 -4.57 0.00
C VAL A 93 23.04 -4.42 1.10
N VAL A 94 23.06 -3.30 1.81
CA VAL A 94 24.00 -3.07 2.93
C VAL A 94 23.79 -4.11 4.04
N LEU A 95 22.55 -4.34 4.48
CA LEU A 95 22.23 -5.38 5.45
C LEU A 95 22.66 -6.77 4.97
N GLY A 96 22.53 -7.06 3.66
CA GLY A 96 23.05 -8.26 3.00
C GLY A 96 24.56 -8.49 3.13
N LEU A 97 25.34 -7.42 3.27
CA LEU A 97 26.80 -7.52 3.45
C LEU A 97 27.18 -7.83 4.90
N PHE A 98 26.39 -7.35 5.86
CA PHE A 98 26.68 -7.46 7.30
C PHE A 98 26.00 -8.64 7.98
N LEU A 99 24.81 -9.04 7.52
CA LEU A 99 24.03 -10.12 8.11
C LEU A 99 24.30 -11.47 7.41
N GLU A 100 24.20 -12.54 8.18
CA GLU A 100 24.21 -13.91 7.65
C GLU A 100 22.90 -14.23 6.91
N ALA A 101 22.96 -15.19 5.98
CA ALA A 101 21.83 -15.58 5.13
C ALA A 101 20.54 -15.88 5.92
N GLN A 102 20.67 -16.44 7.12
CA GLN A 102 19.54 -16.74 8.01
C GLN A 102 18.73 -15.49 8.42
N TYR A 103 19.38 -14.35 8.64
CA TYR A 103 18.70 -13.12 9.05
C TYR A 103 18.12 -12.34 7.86
N ILE A 104 18.62 -12.57 6.64
CA ILE A 104 18.12 -11.93 5.42
C ILE A 104 16.69 -12.37 5.09
N HIS A 105 16.29 -13.60 5.44
CA HIS A 105 14.91 -14.05 5.30
C HIS A 105 13.94 -13.19 6.13
N ILE A 106 14.33 -12.82 7.36
CA ILE A 106 13.53 -11.96 8.24
C ILE A 106 13.39 -10.57 7.60
N VAL A 107 14.51 -9.96 7.18
CA VAL A 107 14.51 -8.64 6.52
C VAL A 107 13.63 -8.63 5.27
N THR A 108 13.73 -9.68 4.45
CA THR A 108 12.91 -9.84 3.24
C THR A 108 11.42 -9.95 3.58
N GLY A 109 11.08 -10.68 4.65
CA GLY A 109 9.72 -10.77 5.16
C GLY A 109 9.14 -9.42 5.57
N TRP A 110 9.91 -8.61 6.32
CA TRP A 110 9.51 -7.25 6.70
C TRP A 110 9.34 -6.31 5.50
N LEU A 111 10.25 -6.37 4.53
CA LEU A 111 10.14 -5.59 3.29
C LEU A 111 8.91 -5.98 2.48
N TYR A 112 8.63 -7.27 2.34
CA TYR A 112 7.46 -7.76 1.63
C TYR A 112 6.17 -7.31 2.32
N TYR A 113 6.12 -7.43 3.66
CA TYR A 113 4.99 -6.96 4.45
C TYR A 113 4.76 -5.45 4.26
N GLY A 114 5.81 -4.63 4.41
CA GLY A 114 5.73 -3.18 4.22
C GLY A 114 5.31 -2.78 2.81
N ALA A 115 5.84 -3.46 1.78
CA ALA A 115 5.45 -3.24 0.39
C ALA A 115 3.97 -3.54 0.15
N ARG A 116 3.42 -4.62 0.73
CA ARG A 116 1.98 -4.90 0.64
C ARG A 116 1.14 -3.81 1.30
N VAL A 117 1.53 -3.33 2.50
CA VAL A 117 0.82 -2.24 3.19
C VAL A 117 0.78 -0.99 2.30
N ILE A 118 1.92 -0.57 1.76
CA ILE A 118 2.01 0.60 0.87
C ILE A 118 1.12 0.40 -0.36
N SER A 119 1.14 -0.80 -0.96
CA SER A 119 0.30 -1.14 -2.12
C SER A 119 -1.19 -0.97 -1.83
N ILE A 120 -1.68 -1.46 -0.67
CA ILE A 120 -3.08 -1.29 -0.27
C ILE A 120 -3.44 0.18 -0.11
N VAL A 121 -2.58 0.96 0.53
CA VAL A 121 -2.81 2.41 0.72
C VAL A 121 -2.93 3.10 -0.63
N VAL A 122 -2.00 2.83 -1.56
CA VAL A 122 -2.02 3.40 -2.91
C VAL A 122 -3.27 3.01 -3.68
N ILE A 123 -3.65 1.72 -3.67
CA ILE A 123 -4.85 1.22 -4.35
C ILE A 123 -6.12 1.82 -3.74
N THR A 124 -6.17 1.97 -2.41
CA THR A 124 -7.30 2.59 -1.72
C THR A 124 -7.48 4.04 -2.16
N ILE A 125 -6.40 4.84 -2.15
CA ILE A 125 -6.43 6.23 -2.64
C ILE A 125 -6.89 6.26 -4.11
N PHE A 126 -6.40 5.35 -4.93
CA PHE A 126 -6.78 5.25 -6.34
C PHE A 126 -8.27 4.93 -6.54
N LEU A 127 -8.81 3.95 -5.80
CA LEU A 127 -10.23 3.59 -5.85
C LEU A 127 -11.13 4.76 -5.43
N PHE A 128 -10.80 5.43 -4.32
CA PHE A 128 -11.55 6.61 -3.87
C PHE A 128 -11.45 7.77 -4.86
N SER A 129 -10.30 7.94 -5.50
CA SER A 129 -10.11 8.96 -6.53
C SER A 129 -11.01 8.70 -7.74
N ILE A 130 -10.99 7.48 -8.30
CA ILE A 130 -11.87 7.09 -9.42
C ILE A 130 -13.33 7.29 -9.02
N PHE A 131 -13.71 6.86 -7.82
CA PHE A 131 -15.06 7.03 -7.31
C PHE A 131 -15.49 8.49 -7.29
N GLY A 132 -14.66 9.40 -6.75
CA GLY A 132 -14.95 10.82 -6.73
C GLY A 132 -15.16 11.41 -8.14
N VAL A 133 -14.33 11.01 -9.09
CA VAL A 133 -14.41 11.43 -10.51
C VAL A 133 -15.73 10.94 -11.13
N VAL A 134 -16.01 9.65 -11.01
CA VAL A 134 -17.21 9.00 -11.54
C VAL A 134 -18.46 9.64 -10.96
N MET A 135 -18.43 9.95 -9.67
CA MET A 135 -19.54 10.53 -8.94
C MET A 135 -19.82 12.01 -9.26
N ASN A 136 -18.79 12.76 -9.63
CA ASN A 136 -18.92 14.15 -10.04
C ASN A 136 -19.27 14.30 -11.53
N ARG A 137 -18.87 13.35 -12.38
CA ARG A 137 -19.09 13.41 -13.84
C ARG A 137 -20.45 12.89 -14.28
N ILE A 138 -21.00 11.90 -13.57
CA ILE A 138 -22.25 11.24 -13.94
C ILE A 138 -23.30 11.67 -12.92
N ARG A 139 -24.48 12.12 -13.37
CA ARG A 139 -25.65 12.33 -12.51
C ARG A 139 -26.18 10.97 -12.03
N PHE A 140 -25.43 10.31 -11.16
CA PHE A 140 -25.91 9.13 -10.49
C PHE A 140 -27.04 9.51 -9.53
N GLU A 141 -28.10 8.72 -9.51
CA GLU A 141 -29.04 8.75 -8.39
C GLU A 141 -28.26 8.54 -7.07
N SER A 142 -28.70 9.19 -5.99
CA SER A 142 -28.02 9.06 -4.69
C SER A 142 -27.90 7.59 -4.23
N ARG A 143 -28.80 6.73 -4.69
CA ARG A 143 -28.76 5.27 -4.48
C ARG A 143 -27.52 4.63 -5.09
N LEU A 144 -27.18 4.93 -6.35
CA LEU A 144 -26.01 4.39 -7.04
C LEU A 144 -24.69 4.85 -6.38
N ARG A 145 -24.69 6.05 -5.79
CA ARG A 145 -23.57 6.57 -4.99
C ARG A 145 -23.31 5.72 -3.74
N SER A 146 -24.35 5.41 -2.97
CA SER A 146 -24.22 4.61 -1.76
C SER A 146 -23.77 3.18 -2.05
N TYR A 147 -24.32 2.55 -3.11
CA TYR A 147 -23.90 1.21 -3.53
C TYR A 147 -22.43 1.14 -3.94
N SER A 148 -21.95 2.10 -4.74
CA SER A 148 -20.55 2.11 -5.18
C SER A 148 -19.58 2.38 -4.03
N LEU A 149 -19.91 3.28 -3.08
CA LEU A 149 -19.13 3.44 -1.84
C LEU A 149 -19.05 2.15 -1.03
N PHE A 150 -20.18 1.46 -0.90
CA PHE A 150 -20.26 0.22 -0.15
C PHE A 150 -19.38 -0.86 -0.78
N ILE A 151 -19.41 -1.03 -2.11
CA ILE A 151 -18.53 -1.97 -2.81
C ILE A 151 -17.05 -1.60 -2.62
N ILE A 152 -16.69 -0.32 -2.71
CA ILE A 152 -15.31 0.12 -2.48
C ILE A 152 -14.87 -0.19 -1.04
N LEU A 153 -15.73 0.04 -0.06
CA LEU A 153 -15.44 -0.28 1.34
C LEU A 153 -15.22 -1.78 1.53
N LEU A 154 -16.03 -2.64 0.91
CA LEU A 154 -15.83 -4.09 0.94
C LEU A 154 -14.52 -4.51 0.28
N LEU A 155 -14.18 -3.93 -0.89
CA LEU A 155 -12.91 -4.19 -1.58
C LEU A 155 -11.71 -3.79 -0.72
N VAL A 156 -11.73 -2.58 -0.15
CA VAL A 156 -10.66 -2.10 0.75
C VAL A 156 -10.56 -3.00 1.98
N THR A 157 -11.68 -3.43 2.55
CA THR A 157 -11.69 -4.35 3.69
C THR A 157 -11.09 -5.71 3.31
N ALA A 158 -11.41 -6.26 2.13
CA ALA A 158 -10.81 -7.50 1.64
C ALA A 158 -9.29 -7.38 1.49
N MET A 159 -8.82 -6.26 0.95
CA MET A 159 -7.38 -5.98 0.83
C MET A 159 -6.72 -5.87 2.21
N LEU A 160 -7.34 -5.19 3.17
CA LEU A 160 -6.83 -5.08 4.54
C LEU A 160 -6.71 -6.46 5.21
N VAL A 161 -7.71 -7.33 5.06
CA VAL A 161 -7.68 -8.69 5.60
C VAL A 161 -6.46 -9.47 5.08
N ASP A 162 -6.09 -9.30 3.80
CA ASP A 162 -4.93 -9.99 3.23
C ASP A 162 -3.61 -9.62 3.92
N VAL A 163 -3.44 -8.35 4.27
CA VAL A 163 -2.21 -7.83 4.90
C VAL A 163 -2.21 -7.92 6.42
N THR A 164 -3.37 -8.03 7.06
CA THR A 164 -3.41 -8.24 8.50
C THR A 164 -2.76 -9.58 8.89
N ALA A 165 -1.99 -9.54 9.98
CA ALA A 165 -1.36 -10.72 10.58
C ALA A 165 -2.36 -11.53 11.42
N LEU A 166 -3.52 -11.82 10.84
CA LEU A 166 -4.53 -12.70 11.43
C LEU A 166 -4.14 -14.16 11.21
N SER A 167 -4.64 -15.05 12.08
CA SER A 167 -4.48 -16.49 11.85
C SER A 167 -5.18 -16.94 10.56
N ASP A 168 -4.66 -18.00 9.94
CA ASP A 168 -5.20 -18.51 8.67
C ASP A 168 -6.69 -18.87 8.77
N GLN A 169 -7.14 -19.40 9.91
CA GLN A 169 -8.56 -19.71 10.12
C GLN A 169 -9.43 -18.44 10.09
N VAL A 170 -8.98 -17.38 10.78
CA VAL A 170 -9.70 -16.10 10.84
C VAL A 170 -9.70 -15.42 9.47
N LYS A 171 -8.55 -15.45 8.78
CA LYS A 171 -8.42 -14.91 7.42
C LYS A 171 -9.33 -15.64 6.44
N SER A 172 -9.38 -16.97 6.48
CA SER A 172 -10.28 -17.77 5.64
C SER A 172 -11.76 -17.47 5.90
N ALA A 173 -12.15 -17.37 7.17
CA ALA A 173 -13.52 -17.00 7.55
C ALA A 173 -13.90 -15.59 7.06
N LEU A 174 -13.01 -14.61 7.22
CA LEU A 174 -13.20 -13.24 6.73
C LEU A 174 -13.27 -13.18 5.21
N ILE A 175 -12.37 -13.86 4.49
CA ILE A 175 -12.38 -13.90 3.02
C ILE A 175 -13.69 -14.53 2.51
N THR A 176 -14.12 -15.61 3.15
CA THR A 176 -15.39 -16.27 2.81
C THR A 176 -16.58 -15.36 3.08
N GLY A 177 -16.63 -14.74 4.27
CA GLY A 177 -17.68 -13.80 4.64
C GLY A 177 -17.73 -12.56 3.74
N LEU A 178 -16.58 -11.99 3.38
CA LEU A 178 -16.47 -10.89 2.42
C LEU A 178 -16.92 -11.31 1.02
N SER A 179 -16.53 -12.50 0.56
CA SER A 179 -16.92 -13.00 -0.76
C SER A 179 -18.44 -13.20 -0.85
N ILE A 180 -19.05 -13.76 0.20
CA ILE A 180 -20.51 -13.91 0.31
C ILE A 180 -21.17 -12.53 0.39
N GLY A 181 -20.67 -11.63 1.24
CA GLY A 181 -21.20 -10.27 1.39
C GLY A 181 -21.17 -9.46 0.10
N VAL A 182 -20.04 -9.49 -0.62
CA VAL A 182 -19.90 -8.87 -1.95
C VAL A 182 -20.88 -9.51 -2.93
N GLY A 183 -20.93 -10.85 -3.00
CA GLY A 183 -21.84 -11.57 -3.90
C GLY A 183 -23.31 -11.24 -3.68
N ILE A 184 -23.77 -11.26 -2.42
CA ILE A 184 -25.15 -10.90 -2.06
C ILE A 184 -25.43 -9.44 -2.42
N SER A 185 -24.50 -8.54 -2.13
CA SER A 185 -24.70 -7.11 -2.37
C SER A 185 -24.81 -6.81 -3.86
N VAL A 186 -23.98 -7.44 -4.69
CA VAL A 186 -24.05 -7.35 -6.15
C VAL A 186 -25.35 -7.98 -6.67
N GLY A 187 -25.77 -9.13 -6.12
CA GLY A 187 -27.01 -9.79 -6.50
C GLY A 187 -28.26 -8.96 -6.20
N VAL A 188 -28.38 -8.45 -4.96
CA VAL A 188 -29.49 -7.57 -4.56
C VAL A 188 -29.50 -6.29 -5.40
N PHE A 189 -28.33 -5.71 -5.65
CA PHE A 189 -28.21 -4.54 -6.50
C PHE A 189 -28.66 -4.81 -7.94
N ALA A 190 -28.26 -5.94 -8.53
CA ALA A 190 -28.68 -6.31 -9.88
C ALA A 190 -30.19 -6.52 -9.98
N VAL A 191 -30.79 -7.28 -9.05
CA VAL A 191 -32.25 -7.48 -9.02
C VAL A 191 -32.97 -6.16 -8.89
N TRP A 192 -32.55 -5.31 -7.96
CA TRP A 192 -33.14 -3.98 -7.80
C TRP A 192 -32.98 -3.13 -9.07
N PHE A 193 -31.78 -3.04 -9.63
CA PHE A 193 -31.49 -2.22 -10.81
C PHE A 193 -32.29 -2.63 -12.05
N PHE A 194 -32.45 -3.93 -12.32
CA PHE A 194 -33.18 -4.42 -13.50
C PHE A 194 -34.71 -4.40 -13.32
N PHE A 195 -35.21 -4.56 -12.09
CA PHE A 195 -36.63 -4.75 -11.83
C PHE A 195 -37.30 -3.60 -11.06
N HIS A 196 -36.61 -2.50 -10.74
CA HIS A 196 -37.21 -1.43 -9.93
C HIS A 196 -38.52 -0.91 -10.53
N ASP A 197 -38.59 -0.71 -11.85
CA ASP A 197 -39.80 -0.23 -12.54
C ASP A 197 -40.99 -1.20 -12.37
N TYR A 198 -40.70 -2.50 -12.32
CA TYR A 198 -41.71 -3.53 -12.15
C TYR A 198 -42.22 -3.58 -10.70
N PHE A 199 -41.30 -3.42 -9.73
CA PHE A 199 -41.65 -3.30 -8.33
C PHE A 199 -42.46 -2.03 -8.04
N ASP A 200 -42.10 -0.90 -8.64
CA ASP A 200 -42.81 0.37 -8.46
C ASP A 200 -44.25 0.26 -8.98
N LYS A 201 -44.47 -0.37 -10.14
CA LYS A 201 -45.83 -0.63 -10.68
C LYS A 201 -46.64 -1.58 -9.81
N LEU A 202 -46.02 -2.64 -9.28
CA LEU A 202 -46.69 -3.60 -8.39
C LEU A 202 -47.15 -2.95 -7.08
N ILE A 203 -46.31 -2.10 -6.50
CA ILE A 203 -46.62 -1.36 -5.26
C ILE A 203 -47.73 -0.34 -5.51
N LEU A 204 -47.68 0.39 -6.63
CA LEU A 204 -48.72 1.36 -6.99
C LEU A 204 -50.08 0.68 -7.26
N SER A 205 -50.11 -0.44 -8.01
CA SER A 205 -51.38 -1.15 -8.24
C SER A 205 -51.98 -1.74 -6.96
N LYS A 206 -51.15 -2.12 -5.99
CA LYS A 206 -51.63 -2.58 -4.68
C LYS A 206 -52.15 -1.45 -3.79
N ALA A 207 -51.70 -0.22 -4.00
CA ALA A 207 -52.19 0.95 -3.29
C ALA A 207 -53.55 1.40 -3.83
N GLU A 208 -53.75 1.41 -5.15
CA GLU A 208 -55.04 1.76 -5.77
C GLU A 208 -56.16 0.76 -5.38
N VAL A 209 -55.88 -0.54 -5.36
CA VAL A 209 -56.85 -1.57 -4.92
C VAL A 209 -57.27 -1.39 -3.46
N ARG A 210 -56.44 -0.75 -2.63
CA ARG A 210 -56.73 -0.51 -1.21
C ARG A 210 -57.55 0.76 -0.95
N GLU A 211 -57.56 1.72 -1.87
CA GLU A 211 -58.42 2.91 -1.82
C GLU A 211 -59.81 2.64 -2.39
N GLU A 212 -59.97 1.68 -3.31
CA GLU A 212 -61.28 1.26 -3.81
C GLU A 212 -62.05 0.35 -2.83
N GLU A 213 -61.38 -0.24 -1.83
CA GLU A 213 -61.98 -1.07 -0.77
C GLU A 213 -62.30 -0.30 0.53
N SER A 214 -62.06 1.02 0.59
CA SER A 214 -62.38 1.89 1.73
C SER A 214 -63.49 2.88 1.42
#